data_AF-A0A4V6Y8H6-F1
#
_entry.id   AF-A0A4V6Y8H6-F1
#
_cell.length_a   1.000
_cell.length_b   1.000
_cell.length_c   1.000
_cell.angle_alpha   90.00
_cell.angle_beta   90.00
_cell.angle_gamma   90.00
#
_symmetry.space_group_name_H-M   'P 1'
#
loop_
_entity.id
_entity.type
_entity.pdbx_description
1 polymer ?
#
loop_
_entity_poly.entity_id
_entity_poly.type
_entity_poly.pdbx_seq_one_letter_code
_entity_poly.pdbx_strand_id
1 'polypeptide(L)'
;MIIGATALCWALWLNINDLLFKGTITNSFLQVIFRGTHWTRTWAVLSKEEEKIDLKKNCSRFEVTAMEFFNKYGWNFRRRILQ
;
A
#
# COMPACT_ATOMS: atom_id res chain seq x y z
N MET A 1 15.17 5.20 3.82
CA MET A 1 14.56 4.07 3.08
C MET A 1 13.93 3.02 4.01
N ILE A 2 14.51 2.74 5.19
CA ILE A 2 14.05 1.69 6.12
C ILE A 2 12.60 1.93 6.57
N ILE A 3 12.25 3.15 6.97
CA ILE A 3 10.90 3.48 7.48
C ILE A 3 9.81 3.19 6.44
N GLY A 4 10.05 3.53 5.17
CA GLY A 4 9.11 3.23 4.09
C GLY A 4 8.94 1.73 3.85
N ALA A 5 10.03 0.96 3.89
CA ALA A 5 9.96 -0.50 3.74
C ALA A 5 9.22 -1.14 4.93
N THR A 6 9.51 -0.72 6.17
CA THR A 6 8.83 -1.24 7.37
C THR A 6 7.33 -0.91 7.36
N ALA A 7 6.95 0.29 6.93
CA ALA A 7 5.54 0.68 6.81
C ALA A 7 4.79 -0.15 5.75
N LEU A 8 5.45 -0.50 4.63
CA LEU A 8 4.88 -1.40 3.63
C LEU A 8 4.72 -2.83 4.18
N CYS A 9 5.72 -3.36 4.87
CA CYS A 9 5.64 -4.66 5.54
C CYS A 9 4.51 -4.69 6.58
N TRP A 10 4.37 -3.62 7.35
CA TRP A 10 3.30 -3.47 8.34
C TRP A 10 1.92 -3.45 7.69
N ALA A 11 1.76 -2.71 6.59
CA ALA A 11 0.50 -2.69 5.85
C ALA A 11 0.17 -4.06 5.24
N LEU A 12 1.15 -4.78 4.69
CA LEU A 12 0.96 -6.15 4.20
C LEU A 12 0.49 -7.09 5.33
N TRP A 13 1.16 -7.04 6.48
CA TRP A 13 0.80 -7.81 7.67
C TRP A 13 -0.65 -7.53 8.12
N LEU A 14 -1.04 -6.25 8.23
CA LEU A 14 -2.41 -5.87 8.60
C LEU A 14 -3.46 -6.38 7.61
N ASN A 15 -3.17 -6.33 6.31
CA ASN A 15 -4.10 -6.83 5.29
C ASN A 15 -4.25 -8.36 5.33
N ILE A 16 -3.16 -9.08 5.63
CA ILE A 16 -3.20 -10.54 5.84
C ILE A 16 -4.00 -10.87 7.11
N ASN A 17 -3.80 -10.13 8.20
CA ASN A 17 -4.58 -10.32 9.42
C ASN A 17 -6.06 -10.03 9.23
N ASP A 18 -6.42 -8.95 8.53
CA ASP A 18 -7.82 -8.67 8.19
C ASP A 18 -8.43 -9.83 7.37
N LEU A 19 -7.70 -10.36 6.39
CA LEU A 19 -8.13 -11.52 5.60
C LEU A 19 -8.34 -12.77 6.46
N LEU A 20 -7.37 -13.12 7.31
CA LEU A 20 -7.39 -14.36 8.10
C LEU A 20 -8.39 -14.32 9.26
N PHE A 21 -8.47 -13.19 9.98
CA PHE A 21 -9.26 -13.08 11.21
C PHE A 21 -10.67 -12.52 10.98
N LYS A 22 -10.86 -11.67 9.96
CA LYS A 22 -12.16 -11.05 9.66
C LYS A 22 -12.85 -11.65 8.44
N GLY A 23 -12.19 -12.58 7.74
CA GLY A 23 -12.74 -13.20 6.53
C GLY A 23 -12.99 -12.21 5.39
N THR A 24 -12.35 -11.03 5.41
CA THR A 24 -12.55 -10.01 4.38
C THR A 24 -11.78 -10.41 3.12
N ILE A 25 -12.51 -10.94 2.13
CA ILE A 25 -11.96 -11.54 0.90
C ILE A 25 -11.35 -10.51 -0.07
N THR A 26 -11.54 -9.20 0.13
CA THR A 26 -11.27 -8.20 -0.93
C THR A 26 -10.58 -6.94 -0.44
N ASN A 27 -9.40 -7.02 0.18
CA ASN A 27 -8.50 -5.87 0.11
C ASN A 27 -7.86 -5.86 -1.29
N SER A 28 -8.33 -4.99 -2.19
CA SER A 28 -7.72 -4.86 -3.51
C SER A 28 -6.24 -4.48 -3.36
N PHE A 29 -5.38 -4.83 -4.31
CA PHE A 29 -3.96 -4.43 -4.27
C PHE A 29 -3.85 -2.90 -4.19
N LEU A 30 -4.79 -2.18 -4.81
CA LEU A 30 -4.89 -0.74 -4.68
C LEU A 30 -5.17 -0.30 -3.24
N GLN A 31 -6.10 -0.95 -2.53
CA GLN A 31 -6.33 -0.69 -1.09
C GLN A 31 -5.11 -1.02 -0.23
N VAL A 32 -4.38 -2.10 -0.54
CA VAL A 32 -3.11 -2.43 0.13
C VAL A 32 -2.08 -1.31 -0.07
N ILE A 33 -1.94 -0.81 -1.30
CA ILE A 33 -1.03 0.29 -1.66
C ILE A 33 -1.41 1.58 -0.91
N PHE A 34 -2.69 1.96 -0.90
CA PHE A 34 -3.17 3.15 -0.18
C PHE A 34 -2.97 3.02 1.33
N ARG A 35 -3.21 1.85 1.92
CA ARG A 35 -2.90 1.60 3.34
C ARG A 35 -1.40 1.70 3.62
N GLY A 36 -0.57 1.13 2.75
CA GLY A 36 0.89 1.20 2.87
C GLY A 36 1.42 2.62 2.82
N THR A 37 0.99 3.39 1.82
CA THR A 37 1.38 4.80 1.67
C THR A 37 0.83 5.69 2.77
N HIS A 38 -0.37 5.41 3.29
CA HIS A 38 -0.89 6.05 4.49
C HIS A 38 0.04 5.82 5.69
N TRP A 39 0.37 4.56 6.01
CA TRP A 39 1.28 4.25 7.12
C TRP A 39 2.67 4.85 6.93
N THR A 40 3.21 4.83 5.70
CA THR A 40 4.48 5.48 5.39
C THR A 40 4.45 6.98 5.68
N ARG A 41 3.36 7.69 5.33
CA ARG A 41 3.22 9.12 5.67
C ARG A 41 3.08 9.36 7.17
N THR A 42 2.34 8.52 7.87
CA THR A 42 2.19 8.59 9.32
C THR A 42 3.52 8.39 10.02
N TRP A 43 4.33 7.43 9.56
CA TRP A 43 5.62 7.11 10.16
C TRP A 43 6.76 7.99 9.65
N ALA A 44 6.56 8.78 8.60
CA ALA A 44 7.56 9.72 8.09
C ALA A 44 7.99 10.77 9.12
N VAL A 45 7.23 10.99 10.19
CA VAL A 45 7.65 11.84 11.33
C VAL A 45 8.88 11.30 12.07
N LEU A 46 9.16 10.00 11.94
CA LEU A 46 10.31 9.33 12.55
C LEU A 46 11.59 9.48 11.69
N SER A 47 11.46 10.00 10.47
CA SER A 47 12.57 10.27 9.55
C SER A 47 13.11 11.70 9.72
N LYS A 48 14.31 11.94 9.18
CA LYS A 48 14.85 13.30 9.00
C LYS A 48 13.94 14.11 8.07
N GLU A 49 13.92 15.44 8.19
CA GLU A 49 12.95 16.29 7.46
C GLU A 49 13.05 16.14 5.92
N GLU A 50 14.27 16.06 5.37
CA GLU A 50 14.49 15.82 3.94
C GLU A 50 13.90 14.47 3.50
N GLU A 51 14.19 13.40 4.24
CA GLU A 51 13.68 12.06 3.96
C GLU A 51 12.16 11.98 4.12
N LYS A 52 11.59 12.71 5.09
CA LYS A 52 10.14 12.83 5.29
C LYS A 52 9.46 13.50 4.10
N ILE A 53 10.03 14.58 3.56
CA ILE A 53 9.52 15.25 2.35
C ILE A 53 9.56 14.28 1.18
N ASP A 54 10.68 13.58 0.99
CA ASP A 54 10.84 12.58 -0.06
C ASP A 54 9.87 11.41 0.08
N LEU A 55 9.67 10.87 1.28
CA LEU A 55 8.71 9.80 1.55
C LEU A 55 7.29 10.23 1.18
N LYS A 56 6.88 11.45 1.56
CA LYS A 56 5.55 11.98 1.22
C LYS A 56 5.38 12.14 -0.29
N LYS A 57 6.38 12.71 -0.97
CA LYS A 57 6.36 12.91 -2.44
C LYS A 57 6.31 11.58 -3.19
N ASN A 58 7.13 10.62 -2.77
CA ASN A 58 7.18 9.29 -3.37
C ASN A 58 5.89 8.51 -3.12
N CYS A 59 5.28 8.62 -1.93
CA CYS A 59 3.96 8.01 -1.66
C CYS A 59 2.88 8.54 -2.61
N SER A 60 2.79 9.87 -2.78
CA SER A 60 1.79 10.46 -3.67
C SER A 60 2.01 10.05 -5.14
N ARG A 61 3.27 10.02 -5.59
CA ARG A 61 3.60 9.56 -6.94
C ARG A 61 3.24 8.08 -7.13
N PHE A 62 3.53 7.24 -6.14
CA PHE A 62 3.22 5.81 -6.19
C PHE A 62 1.70 5.54 -6.24
N GLU A 63 0.90 6.27 -5.46
CA GLU A 63 -0.56 6.19 -5.51
C GLU A 63 -1.11 6.56 -6.89
N VAL A 64 -0.63 7.65 -7.48
CA VAL A 64 -1.04 8.09 -8.83
C VAL A 64 -0.69 7.01 -9.85
N THR A 65 0.55 6.53 -9.85
CA THR A 65 0.99 5.46 -10.76
C THR A 65 0.17 4.18 -10.60
N ALA A 66 -0.15 3.80 -9.36
CA ALA A 66 -1.01 2.64 -9.10
C ALA A 66 -2.42 2.85 -9.64
N MET A 67 -3.03 4.01 -9.40
CA MET A 67 -4.35 4.35 -9.95
C MET A 67 -4.36 4.32 -11.48
N GLU A 68 -3.40 4.95 -12.14
CA GLU A 68 -3.28 4.96 -13.60
C GLU A 68 -3.14 3.55 -14.17
N PHE A 69 -2.29 2.71 -13.53
CA PHE A 69 -2.11 1.32 -13.92
C PHE A 69 -3.42 0.54 -13.82
N PHE A 70 -4.10 0.59 -12.67
CA PHE A 70 -5.35 -0.16 -12.50
C PHE A 70 -6.51 0.39 -13.32
N ASN A 71 -6.52 1.70 -13.63
CA ASN A 71 -7.48 2.29 -14.55
C ASN A 71 -7.27 1.78 -15.99
N LYS A 72 -6.02 1.66 -16.43
CA LYS A 72 -5.66 1.18 -17.77
C LYS A 72 -5.89 -0.31 -17.97
N TYR A 73 -5.55 -1.14 -16.98
CA TYR A 73 -5.56 -2.60 -17.12
C TYR A 73 -6.77 -3.28 -16.45
N GLY A 74 -7.59 -2.52 -15.72
CA GLY A 74 -8.73 -3.01 -14.95
C GLY A 74 -8.33 -3.77 -13.68
N TRP A 75 -9.32 -4.01 -12.80
CA TRP A 75 -9.17 -4.80 -11.59
C TRP A 75 -10.02 -6.08 -11.67
N ASN A 76 -9.41 -7.23 -11.97
CA ASN A 76 -10.10 -8.51 -12.03
C ASN A 76 -9.88 -9.34 -10.76
N PHE A 77 -10.79 -9.22 -9.79
CA PHE A 77 -10.80 -10.04 -8.57
C PHE A 77 -10.92 -11.54 -8.87
N ARG A 78 -11.53 -11.92 -10.00
CA ARG A 78 -11.90 -13.29 -10.36
C ARG A 78 -10.76 -14.19 -10.87
N ARG A 79 -9.54 -13.69 -11.04
CA ARG A 79 -8.41 -14.50 -11.59
C ARG A 79 -7.50 -15.13 -10.53
N ARG A 80 -7.96 -15.31 -9.27
CA ARG A 80 -7.11 -15.85 -8.19
C ARG A 80 -7.30 -17.34 -7.87
N ILE A 81 -8.29 -18.02 -8.43
CA ILE A 81 -8.45 -19.47 -8.23
C ILE A 81 -8.91 -20.06 -9.56
N LEU A 82 -7.95 -20.44 -10.41
CA LEU A 82 -8.03 -21.45 -11.48
C LEU A 82 -6.84 -21.24 -12.43
N GLN A 83 -5.70 -21.80 -12.04
CA GLN A 83 -4.85 -22.57 -12.95
C GLN A 83 -4.63 -23.93 -12.29
#